data_AF-A0A527QKY2-F1
#
_entry.id   AF-A0A527QKY2-F1
#
_cell.length_a   1.000
_cell.length_b   1.000
_cell.length_c   1.000
_cell.angle_alpha   90.00
_cell.angle_beta   90.00
_cell.angle_gamma   90.00
#
_symmetry.space_group_name_H-M   'P 1'
#
loop_
_entity.id
_entity.type
_entity.pdbx_description
1 polymer ?
#
loop_
_entity_poly.entity_id
_entity_poly.type
_entity_poly.pdbx_seq_one_letter_code
_entity_poly.pdbx_strand_id
1 'polypeptide(L)'
;MLQHFCARCAFDLRTASKVIVKTSARRLERSIDDICKVEMAKGSMTIGDPTSRLLGAPIVAGVSLGKTLTNLSTSSRIRCFEWLADKPVSWLMTDEDDAVARRRRLVLAAGGHDRLIAHFSDFMDEHQGSPMSVRSSPTGADLAALLEAYSRATDDAIKTKRHRVLAVPRG
;
A
#
# COMPACT_ATOMS: atom_id res chain seq x y z
N MET A 1 -34.85 8.75 0.70
CA MET A 1 -34.42 9.99 0.00
C MET A 1 -33.99 9.65 -1.41
N LEU A 2 -34.48 10.38 -2.42
CA LEU A 2 -34.16 10.15 -3.83
C LEU A 2 -32.70 10.60 -4.10
N GLN A 3 -31.78 9.64 -4.14
CA GLN A 3 -30.32 9.83 -4.28
C GLN A 3 -29.89 10.51 -5.60
N HIS A 4 -30.82 10.84 -6.49
CA HIS A 4 -30.54 11.47 -7.79
C HIS A 4 -30.82 12.96 -7.85
N PHE A 5 -31.33 13.59 -6.78
CA PHE A 5 -31.46 15.04 -6.75
C PHE A 5 -30.31 15.68 -5.97
N CYS A 6 -29.75 16.75 -6.51
CA CYS A 6 -28.76 17.56 -5.81
C CYS A 6 -29.37 18.16 -4.54
N ALA A 7 -28.81 17.84 -3.37
CA ALA A 7 -29.31 18.34 -2.09
C ALA A 7 -29.27 19.87 -1.95
N ARG A 8 -28.47 20.57 -2.77
CA ARG A 8 -28.31 22.03 -2.72
C ARG A 8 -29.25 22.78 -3.65
N CYS A 9 -29.51 22.26 -4.86
CA CYS A 9 -30.26 22.98 -5.89
C CYS A 9 -31.39 22.17 -6.54
N ALA A 10 -31.68 20.97 -6.03
CA ALA A 10 -32.73 20.07 -6.53
C ALA A 10 -32.61 19.66 -8.00
N PHE A 11 -31.43 19.86 -8.62
CA PHE A 11 -31.17 19.40 -9.98
C PHE A 11 -31.18 17.86 -10.07
N ASP A 12 -31.87 17.28 -11.07
CA ASP A 12 -31.88 15.84 -11.32
C ASP A 12 -30.57 15.40 -11.98
N LEU A 13 -29.70 14.76 -11.19
CA LEU A 13 -28.39 14.25 -11.60
C LEU A 13 -28.49 13.22 -12.74
N ARG A 14 -29.64 12.57 -12.96
CA ARG A 14 -29.83 11.64 -14.10
C ARG A 14 -29.91 12.36 -15.43
N THR A 15 -30.31 13.64 -15.41
CA THR A 15 -30.39 14.48 -16.61
C THR A 15 -29.08 15.20 -16.91
N ALA A 16 -28.08 15.08 -16.03
CA ALA A 16 -26.74 15.58 -16.29
C ALA A 16 -26.15 14.94 -17.55
N SER A 17 -25.46 15.74 -18.37
CA SER A 17 -24.75 15.22 -19.53
C SER A 17 -23.70 14.21 -19.10
N LYS A 18 -23.71 13.02 -19.70
CA LYS A 18 -22.67 12.02 -19.48
C LYS A 18 -21.37 12.51 -20.11
N VAL A 19 -20.35 12.71 -19.29
CA VAL A 19 -19.01 13.02 -19.79
C VAL A 19 -18.30 11.72 -20.13
N ILE A 20 -17.79 11.62 -21.36
CA ILE A 20 -16.95 10.51 -21.79
C ILE A 20 -15.58 10.67 -21.14
N VAL A 21 -15.12 9.62 -20.45
CA VAL A 21 -13.82 9.58 -19.77
C VAL A 21 -13.10 8.33 -20.25
N LYS A 22 -11.83 8.46 -20.66
CA LYS A 22 -11.04 7.32 -21.13
C LYS A 22 -10.96 6.19 -20.08
N THR A 23 -10.92 4.96 -20.56
CA THR A 23 -10.77 3.76 -19.72
C THR A 23 -9.49 3.79 -18.88
N SER A 24 -8.41 4.37 -19.40
CA SER A 24 -7.15 4.54 -18.67
C SER A 24 -7.30 5.45 -17.45
N ALA A 25 -7.99 6.59 -17.59
CA ALA A 25 -8.30 7.47 -16.46
C ALA A 25 -9.17 6.77 -15.40
N ARG A 26 -10.16 5.99 -15.81
CA ARG A 26 -10.97 5.17 -14.88
C ARG A 26 -10.18 4.07 -14.19
N ARG A 27 -9.13 3.54 -14.82
CA ARG A 27 -8.21 2.59 -14.18
C ARG A 27 -7.37 3.29 -13.13
N LEU A 28 -6.80 4.45 -13.46
CA LEU A 28 -6.04 5.26 -12.50
C LEU A 28 -6.88 5.66 -11.28
N GLU A 29 -8.13 6.09 -11.49
CA GLU A 29 -9.08 6.38 -10.40
C GLU A 29 -9.24 5.20 -9.44
N ARG A 30 -9.50 4.00 -9.97
CA ARG A 30 -9.62 2.78 -9.16
C ARG A 30 -8.32 2.44 -8.43
N SER A 31 -7.18 2.58 -9.09
CA SER A 31 -5.88 2.36 -8.46
C SER A 31 -5.62 3.31 -7.29
N ILE A 32 -6.05 4.57 -7.39
CA ILE A 32 -5.96 5.55 -6.29
C ILE A 32 -6.88 5.10 -5.14
N ASP A 33 -8.12 4.72 -5.43
CA ASP A 33 -9.07 4.23 -4.43
C ASP A 33 -8.54 2.99 -3.68
N ASP A 34 -7.97 2.03 -4.41
CA ASP A 34 -7.35 0.82 -3.84
C ASP A 34 -6.17 1.15 -2.92
N ILE A 35 -5.31 2.09 -3.31
CA ILE A 35 -4.22 2.58 -2.46
C ILE A 35 -4.80 3.21 -1.19
N CYS A 36 -5.79 4.09 -1.31
CA CYS A 36 -6.43 4.74 -0.17
C CYS A 36 -7.01 3.72 0.81
N LYS A 37 -7.74 2.70 0.33
CA LYS A 37 -8.30 1.63 1.17
C LYS A 37 -7.22 0.88 1.95
N VAL A 38 -6.12 0.53 1.28
CA VAL A 38 -5.02 -0.20 1.92
C VAL A 38 -4.32 0.65 2.98
N GLU A 39 -4.09 1.93 2.73
CA GLU A 39 -3.45 2.81 3.72
C GLU A 39 -4.38 3.09 4.91
N MET A 40 -5.68 3.27 4.66
CA MET A 40 -6.69 3.41 5.70
C MET A 40 -6.78 2.15 6.58
N ALA A 41 -6.77 0.96 5.99
CA ALA A 41 -6.84 -0.31 6.74
C ALA A 41 -5.64 -0.51 7.69
N LYS A 42 -4.47 0.04 7.36
CA LYS A 42 -3.30 -0.01 8.26
C LYS A 42 -3.34 1.06 9.36
N GLY A 43 -4.25 2.04 9.29
CA GLY A 43 -4.22 3.21 10.17
C GLY A 43 -3.01 4.12 9.88
N SER A 44 -2.47 4.08 8.67
CA SER A 44 -1.33 4.92 8.30
C SER A 44 -1.79 6.36 8.14
N MET A 45 -1.24 7.29 8.94
CA MET A 45 -1.47 8.74 8.78
C MET A 45 -0.86 9.31 7.48
N THR A 46 -0.16 8.49 6.69
CA THR A 46 0.41 8.86 5.40
C THR A 46 -0.63 9.10 4.31
N ILE A 47 -1.92 9.23 4.61
CA ILE A 47 -2.95 9.66 3.65
C ILE A 47 -2.75 11.13 3.24
N GLY A 48 -2.12 11.94 4.10
CA GLY A 48 -1.80 13.34 3.81
C GLY A 48 -0.89 13.52 2.59
N ASP A 49 0.04 12.58 2.39
CA ASP A 49 0.97 12.58 1.26
C ASP A 49 0.28 12.35 -0.12
N PRO A 50 -0.44 11.24 -0.37
CA PRO A 50 -1.14 11.00 -1.63
C PRO A 50 -2.22 12.05 -1.88
N THR A 51 -2.89 12.56 -0.83
CA THR A 51 -3.84 13.66 -0.98
C THR A 51 -3.16 14.93 -1.51
N SER A 52 -2.02 15.30 -0.95
CA SER A 52 -1.24 16.47 -1.40
C SER A 52 -0.78 16.32 -2.86
N ARG A 53 -0.37 15.12 -3.24
CA ARG A 53 0.02 14.81 -4.63
C ARG A 53 -1.15 14.85 -5.59
N LEU A 54 -2.32 14.35 -5.18
CA LEU A 54 -3.54 14.43 -5.97
C LEU A 54 -3.96 15.88 -6.19
N LEU A 55 -3.80 16.74 -5.18
CA LEU A 55 -4.06 18.17 -5.31
C LEU A 55 -3.05 18.86 -6.25
N GLY A 56 -1.78 18.43 -6.22
CA GLY A 56 -0.71 18.88 -7.11
C GLY A 56 -0.69 18.21 -8.49
N ALA A 57 -1.54 17.22 -8.74
CA ALA A 57 -1.58 16.43 -9.96
C ALA A 57 -1.67 17.26 -11.26
N PRO A 58 -2.39 18.40 -11.30
CA PRO A 58 -2.40 19.26 -12.49
C PRO A 58 -1.03 19.81 -12.91
N ILE A 59 -0.13 20.03 -11.95
CA ILE A 59 1.24 20.52 -12.19
C ILE A 59 2.06 19.40 -12.81
N VAL A 60 1.99 18.19 -12.24
CA VAL A 60 2.62 16.99 -12.78
C VAL A 60 2.10 16.68 -14.19
N ALA A 61 0.80 16.91 -14.43
CA ALA A 61 0.16 16.71 -15.71
C ALA A 61 0.53 17.76 -16.78
N GLY A 62 1.18 18.86 -16.40
CA GLY A 62 1.43 20.00 -17.27
C GLY A 62 0.15 20.68 -17.78
N VAL A 63 -1.00 20.45 -17.12
CA VAL A 63 -2.30 20.98 -17.52
C VAL A 63 -2.57 22.35 -16.91
N SER A 64 -1.89 22.70 -15.81
CA SER A 64 -1.97 24.04 -15.22
C SER A 64 -0.64 24.45 -14.58
N LEU A 65 -0.30 25.74 -14.70
CA LEU A 65 0.72 26.39 -13.89
C LEU A 65 0.03 26.97 -12.65
N GLY A 66 0.10 26.23 -11.52
CA GLY A 66 -0.28 26.75 -10.20
C GLY A 66 -1.73 26.58 -9.76
N LYS A 67 -2.61 25.93 -10.54
CA LYS A 67 -3.96 25.58 -10.06
C LYS A 67 -3.98 24.19 -9.45
N THR A 68 -4.44 24.09 -8.21
CA THR A 68 -4.75 22.81 -7.56
C THR A 68 -5.92 22.12 -8.26
N LEU A 69 -6.04 20.81 -8.08
CA LEU A 69 -7.10 20.00 -8.70
C LEU A 69 -8.51 20.56 -8.46
N THR A 70 -8.77 21.08 -7.25
CA THR A 70 -10.07 21.64 -6.85
C THR A 70 -10.44 22.92 -7.58
N ASN A 71 -9.44 23.65 -8.10
CA ASN A 71 -9.63 24.95 -8.76
C ASN A 71 -9.79 24.82 -10.29
N LEU A 72 -9.83 23.59 -10.80
CA LEU A 72 -9.99 23.29 -12.21
C LEU A 72 -11.46 23.04 -12.58
N SER A 73 -11.82 23.41 -13.81
CA SER A 73 -13.09 22.99 -14.42
C SER A 73 -13.19 21.46 -14.47
N THR A 74 -14.41 20.92 -14.56
CA THR A 74 -14.63 19.46 -14.69
C THR A 74 -13.89 18.88 -15.90
N SER A 75 -13.97 19.53 -17.07
CA SER A 75 -13.25 19.08 -18.28
C SER A 75 -11.73 19.10 -18.09
N SER A 76 -11.19 20.12 -17.43
CA SER A 76 -9.76 20.21 -17.13
C SER A 76 -9.31 19.12 -16.15
N ARG A 77 -10.13 18.79 -15.14
CA ARG A 77 -9.85 17.68 -14.22
C ARG A 77 -9.82 16.34 -14.97
N ILE A 78 -10.78 16.10 -15.85
CA ILE A 78 -10.81 14.88 -16.68
C ILE A 78 -9.56 14.78 -17.55
N ARG A 79 -9.20 15.83 -18.29
CA ARG A 79 -8.00 15.85 -19.12
C ARG A 79 -6.71 15.63 -18.31
N CYS A 80 -6.65 16.17 -17.09
CA CYS A 80 -5.54 15.92 -16.16
C CYS A 80 -5.37 14.43 -15.87
N PHE A 81 -6.43 13.74 -15.43
CA PHE A 81 -6.37 12.30 -15.13
C PHE A 81 -6.16 11.44 -16.37
N GLU A 82 -6.68 11.85 -17.53
CA GLU A 82 -6.39 11.16 -18.78
C GLU A 82 -4.91 11.20 -19.14
N TRP A 83 -4.26 12.35 -18.96
CA TRP A 83 -2.81 12.47 -19.20
C TRP A 83 -1.98 11.73 -18.17
N LEU A 84 -2.38 11.78 -16.89
CA LEU A 84 -1.69 11.06 -15.82
C LEU A 84 -1.82 9.55 -15.96
N ALA A 85 -2.89 9.06 -16.56
CA ALA A 85 -3.07 7.63 -16.81
C ALA A 85 -2.06 7.06 -17.82
N ASP A 86 -1.48 7.92 -18.67
CA ASP A 86 -0.42 7.56 -19.60
C ASP A 86 0.99 7.67 -18.96
N LYS A 87 1.08 8.16 -17.72
CA LYS A 87 2.32 8.24 -16.95
C LYS A 87 2.49 7.04 -16.03
N PRO A 88 3.75 6.65 -15.73
CA PRO A 88 3.98 5.66 -14.69
C PRO A 88 3.44 6.18 -13.36
N VAL A 89 2.77 5.31 -12.60
CA VAL A 89 2.15 5.63 -11.29
C VAL A 89 3.18 6.02 -10.22
N SER A 90 4.48 6.04 -10.56
CA SER A 90 5.56 6.46 -9.67
C SER A 90 5.38 7.89 -9.13
N TRP A 91 4.65 8.77 -9.81
CA TRP A 91 4.35 10.11 -9.29
C TRP A 91 3.52 10.09 -7.98
N LEU A 92 2.77 9.01 -7.75
CA LEU A 92 2.05 8.74 -6.50
C LEU A 92 2.94 8.09 -5.42
N MET A 93 4.24 7.90 -5.69
CA MET A 93 5.18 7.17 -4.83
C MET A 93 6.57 7.80 -4.67
N THR A 94 6.90 8.89 -5.38
CA THR A 94 8.13 9.70 -5.18
C THR A 94 8.34 9.99 -3.68
N ASP A 95 9.54 10.02 -3.10
CA ASP A 95 9.76 10.46 -1.70
C ASP A 95 9.09 9.64 -0.56
N GLU A 96 8.45 8.50 -0.86
CA GLU A 96 7.86 7.64 0.17
C GLU A 96 8.89 6.69 0.78
N ASP A 97 8.66 6.29 2.04
CA ASP A 97 9.38 5.17 2.67
C ASP A 97 9.31 3.91 1.79
N ASP A 98 10.43 3.20 1.68
CA ASP A 98 10.57 2.04 0.79
C ASP A 98 9.49 0.97 1.02
N ALA A 99 9.04 0.77 2.25
CA ALA A 99 7.99 -0.18 2.58
C ALA A 99 6.61 0.29 2.09
N VAL A 100 6.33 1.59 2.16
CA VAL A 100 5.08 2.19 1.65
C VAL A 100 5.06 2.11 0.13
N ALA A 101 6.14 2.51 -0.53
CA ALA A 101 6.27 2.44 -1.98
C ALA A 101 6.17 0.99 -2.48
N ARG A 102 6.82 0.03 -1.79
CA ARG A 102 6.74 -1.39 -2.14
C ARG A 102 5.31 -1.91 -2.05
N ARG A 103 4.57 -1.55 -1.01
CA ARG A 103 3.19 -2.00 -0.83
C ARG A 103 2.26 -1.47 -1.90
N ARG A 104 2.32 -0.17 -2.20
CA ARG A 104 1.54 0.45 -3.28
C ARG A 104 1.86 -0.23 -4.63
N ARG A 105 3.13 -0.55 -4.91
CA ARG A 105 3.53 -1.36 -6.08
C ARG A 105 2.85 -2.73 -6.11
N LEU A 106 2.77 -3.43 -4.99
CA LEU A 106 2.11 -4.75 -4.92
C LEU A 106 0.60 -4.67 -5.22
N VAL A 107 -0.09 -3.66 -4.69
CA VAL A 107 -1.51 -3.41 -4.97
C VAL A 107 -1.73 -3.17 -6.46
N LEU A 108 -0.90 -2.33 -7.07
CA LEU A 108 -0.98 -2.02 -8.50
C LEU A 108 -0.67 -3.24 -9.36
N ALA A 109 0.37 -4.01 -9.02
CA ALA A 109 0.77 -5.21 -9.75
C ALA A 109 -0.30 -6.31 -9.70
N ALA A 110 -0.98 -6.47 -8.56
CA ALA A 110 -2.13 -7.36 -8.43
C ALA A 110 -3.36 -6.86 -9.21
N GLY A 111 -3.37 -5.61 -9.66
CA GLY A 111 -4.51 -5.00 -10.35
C GLY A 111 -5.62 -4.52 -9.41
N GLY A 112 -5.31 -4.32 -8.12
CA GLY A 112 -6.21 -3.77 -7.12
C GLY A 112 -6.13 -4.48 -5.77
N HIS A 113 -6.79 -3.90 -4.77
CA HIS A 113 -6.77 -4.42 -3.40
C HIS A 113 -7.43 -5.80 -3.28
N ASP A 114 -8.64 -5.96 -3.84
CA ASP A 114 -9.39 -7.20 -3.78
C ASP A 114 -8.64 -8.36 -4.44
N ARG A 115 -7.99 -8.07 -5.57
CA ARG A 115 -7.21 -9.07 -6.30
C ARG A 115 -5.90 -9.42 -5.59
N LEU A 116 -5.29 -8.46 -4.88
CA LEU A 116 -4.16 -8.75 -3.99
C LEU A 116 -4.59 -9.68 -2.85
N ILE A 117 -5.76 -9.44 -2.23
CA ILE A 117 -6.31 -10.34 -1.21
C ILE A 117 -6.53 -11.74 -1.79
N ALA A 118 -7.18 -11.84 -2.96
CA ALA A 118 -7.42 -13.12 -3.62
C ALA A 118 -6.11 -13.90 -3.86
N HIS A 119 -5.08 -13.25 -4.40
CA HIS A 119 -3.77 -13.88 -4.59
C HIS A 119 -3.14 -14.39 -3.29
N PHE A 120 -3.31 -13.67 -2.17
CA PHE A 120 -2.86 -14.16 -0.87
C PHE A 120 -3.69 -15.33 -0.37
N SER A 121 -5.02 -15.30 -0.55
CA SER A 121 -5.88 -16.41 -0.20
C SER A 121 -5.53 -17.68 -0.99
N ASP A 122 -5.40 -17.56 -2.32
CA ASP A 122 -5.01 -18.67 -3.19
C ASP A 122 -3.66 -19.28 -2.75
N PHE A 123 -2.66 -18.42 -2.49
CA PHE A 123 -1.34 -18.85 -2.01
C PHE A 123 -1.43 -19.60 -0.66
N MET A 124 -2.25 -19.09 0.26
CA MET A 124 -2.45 -19.75 1.55
C MET A 124 -3.17 -21.08 1.40
N ASP A 125 -4.15 -21.20 0.50
CA ASP A 125 -4.86 -22.45 0.25
C ASP A 125 -3.95 -23.51 -0.38
N GLU A 126 -3.10 -23.11 -1.35
CA GLU A 126 -2.09 -23.97 -1.96
C GLU A 126 -1.08 -24.52 -0.93
N HIS A 127 -0.72 -23.70 0.06
CA HIS A 127 0.26 -24.08 1.08
C HIS A 127 -0.33 -24.67 2.36
N GLN A 128 -1.64 -24.58 2.57
CA GLN A 128 -2.35 -25.31 3.62
C GLN A 128 -2.62 -26.77 3.23
N GLY A 129 -2.75 -27.06 1.92
CA GLY A 129 -2.90 -28.42 1.39
C GLY A 129 -1.59 -29.16 1.09
N SER A 130 -0.48 -28.44 0.93
CA SER A 130 0.84 -29.05 1.07
C SER A 130 0.92 -29.61 2.48
N PRO A 131 1.37 -30.86 2.70
CA PRO A 131 1.80 -31.22 4.02
C PRO A 131 2.83 -30.15 4.37
N MET A 132 2.53 -29.30 5.36
CA MET A 132 3.60 -28.76 6.16
C MET A 132 4.49 -29.98 6.37
N SER A 133 5.73 -29.90 5.92
CA SER A 133 6.75 -30.79 6.43
C SER A 133 6.59 -30.66 7.93
N VAL A 134 5.84 -31.58 8.53
CA VAL A 134 5.94 -31.96 9.91
C VAL A 134 7.38 -32.37 9.91
N ARG A 135 8.25 -31.39 10.23
CA ARG A 135 9.62 -31.67 10.62
C ARG A 135 9.37 -32.66 11.72
N SER A 136 9.58 -33.92 11.37
CA SER A 136 9.32 -35.02 12.26
C SER A 136 10.13 -34.64 13.48
N SER A 137 9.45 -34.28 14.58
CA SER A 137 10.15 -34.04 15.83
C SER A 137 11.04 -35.26 16.00
N PRO A 138 12.37 -35.12 16.09
CA PRO A 138 13.25 -36.27 16.22
C PRO A 138 12.70 -37.08 17.37
N THR A 139 12.18 -38.27 17.06
CA THR A 139 11.53 -39.11 18.05
C THR A 139 12.63 -39.55 19.00
N GLY A 140 12.73 -38.88 20.16
CA GLY A 140 13.80 -39.10 21.13
C GLY A 140 14.68 -37.90 21.49
N ALA A 141 14.31 -36.65 21.14
CA ALA A 141 14.97 -35.50 21.77
C ALA A 141 14.50 -35.38 23.24
N ASP A 142 15.36 -35.81 24.17
CA ASP A 142 15.16 -35.62 25.60
C ASP A 142 14.97 -34.13 25.91
N LEU A 143 13.82 -33.79 26.49
CA LEU A 143 13.46 -32.41 26.86
C LEU A 143 14.51 -31.82 27.81
N ALA A 144 15.12 -32.63 28.67
CA ALA A 144 16.18 -32.17 29.56
C ALA A 144 17.42 -31.73 28.78
N ALA A 145 17.86 -32.53 27.79
CA ALA A 145 18.98 -32.18 26.91
C ALA A 145 18.71 -30.91 26.08
N LEU A 146 17.45 -30.70 25.67
CA LEU A 146 17.03 -29.49 24.96
C LEU A 146 17.08 -28.23 25.86
N LEU A 147 16.59 -28.33 27.09
CA LEU A 147 16.62 -27.23 28.04
C LEU A 147 18.06 -26.91 28.47
N GLU A 148 18.91 -27.91 28.59
CA GLU A 148 20.34 -27.73 28.90
C GLU A 148 21.12 -27.10 27.74
N ALA A 149 20.82 -27.48 26.49
CA ALA A 149 21.40 -26.83 25.32
C ALA A 149 20.98 -25.35 25.24
N TYR A 150 19.71 -25.05 25.55
CA TYR A 150 19.20 -23.69 25.57
C TYR A 150 19.86 -22.85 26.66
N SER A 151 20.03 -23.37 27.87
CA SER A 151 20.69 -22.65 28.96
C SER A 151 22.15 -22.33 28.64
N ARG A 152 22.91 -23.29 28.08
CA ARG A 152 24.29 -23.04 27.63
C ARG A 152 24.37 -21.98 26.54
N ALA A 153 23.48 -22.02 25.55
CA ALA A 153 23.46 -21.01 24.49
C ALA A 153 23.17 -19.61 25.04
N THR A 154 22.27 -19.50 26.03
CA THR A 154 22.00 -18.21 26.70
C THR A 154 23.16 -17.75 27.56
N ASP A 155 23.85 -18.66 28.25
CA ASP A 155 25.02 -18.33 29.09
C ASP A 155 26.21 -17.87 28.24
N ASP A 156 26.44 -18.49 27.07
CA ASP A 156 27.47 -18.08 26.13
C ASP A 156 27.14 -16.74 25.44
N ALA A 157 25.86 -16.48 25.16
CA ALA A 157 25.40 -15.17 24.67
C ALA A 157 25.57 -14.07 25.72
N ILE A 158 25.45 -14.40 27.02
CA ILE A 158 25.67 -13.46 28.12
C ILE A 158 27.18 -13.23 28.34
N LYS A 159 28.02 -14.27 28.26
CA LYS A 159 29.48 -14.16 28.35
C LYS A 159 30.08 -13.34 27.20
N THR A 160 29.64 -13.56 25.98
CA THR A 160 30.09 -12.80 24.79
C THR A 160 29.69 -11.32 24.87
N LYS A 161 28.53 -10.98 25.43
CA LYS A 161 28.16 -9.59 25.73
C LYS A 161 29.05 -8.94 26.79
N ARG A 162 29.38 -9.65 27.88
CA ARG A 162 30.29 -9.15 28.92
C ARG A 162 31.72 -8.91 28.40
N HIS A 163 32.20 -9.77 27.49
CA HIS A 163 33.52 -9.61 26.89
C HIS A 163 33.62 -8.39 25.96
N ARG A 164 32.54 -8.02 25.27
CA ARG A 164 32.49 -6.80 24.43
C ARG A 164 32.43 -5.50 25.23
N VAL A 165 31.79 -5.50 26.41
CA VAL A 165 31.70 -4.30 27.26
C VAL A 165 33.05 -3.95 27.91
N LEU A 166 33.92 -4.94 28.15
CA LEU A 166 35.26 -4.73 28.71
C LEU A 166 36.33 -4.38 27.66
N ALA A 167 36.00 -4.38 26.36
CA ALA A 167 36.92 -4.10 25.26
C ALA A 167 36.66 -2.72 24.62
N VAL A 168 36.35 -1.70 25.42
CA VAL A 168 36.38 -0.30 24.99
C VAL A 168 37.75 0.28 25.36
N PRO A 169 38.63 0.63 24.41
CA PRO A 169 39.84 1.38 24.73
C PRO A 169 39.43 2.80 25.12
N ARG A 170 39.83 3.24 26.31
CA ARG A 170 39.84 4.67 26.65
C ARG A 170 40.93 5.33 25.81
N GLY A 171 40.53 6.23 24.91
CA GLY A 171 41.42 7.27 24.39
C GLY A 171 41.77 8.28 25.47
#